data_AF-A0A838K6I3-F1
#
_entry.id   AF-A0A838K6I3-F1
#
_cell.length_a   1.000
_cell.length_b   1.000
_cell.length_c   1.000
_cell.angle_alpha   90.00
_cell.angle_beta   90.00
_cell.angle_gamma   90.00
#
_symmetry.space_group_name_H-M   'P 1'
#
loop_
_entity.id
_entity.type
_entity.pdbx_description
1 polymer ?
#
loop_
_entity_poly.entity_id
_entity_poly.type
_entity_poly.pdbx_seq_one_letter_code
_entity_poly.pdbx_strand_id
1 'polypeptide(L)' 'AAGGVVPRPVPRFGHAAEAVLGRPGGGDVLLLGSYHPSQQNTFTGRLTTSMLAAVMHRAADVADLRGPLDE' A
#
# COMPACT_ATOMS: atom_id res chain seq x y z
N ALA A 1 -18.43 9.32 -3.91
CA ALA A 1 -17.11 8.67 -3.78
C ALA A 1 -16.86 7.82 -5.03
N ALA A 2 -15.73 7.97 -5.70
CA ALA A 2 -15.38 7.07 -6.81
C ALA A 2 -14.76 5.79 -6.21
N GLY A 3 -15.56 4.74 -6.05
CA GLY A 3 -15.06 3.42 -5.59
C GLY A 3 -14.39 2.66 -6.74
N GLY A 4 -13.37 1.84 -6.44
CA GLY A 4 -12.71 0.97 -7.43
C GLY A 4 -13.43 -0.37 -7.68
N VAL A 5 -13.11 -1.03 -8.79
CA VAL A 5 -13.55 -2.40 -9.10
C VAL A 5 -12.64 -3.40 -8.38
N VAL A 6 -13.23 -4.20 -7.49
CA VAL A 6 -12.51 -5.20 -6.69
C VAL A 6 -12.38 -6.51 -7.47
N PRO A 7 -11.17 -7.10 -7.57
CA PRO A 7 -10.98 -8.37 -8.27
C PRO A 7 -11.60 -9.54 -7.50
N ARG A 8 -11.80 -10.66 -8.19
CA ARG A 8 -12.18 -11.95 -7.58
C ARG A 8 -11.01 -12.94 -7.71
N PRO A 9 -10.57 -13.59 -6.62
CA PRO A 9 -11.06 -13.47 -5.24
C PRO A 9 -10.72 -12.10 -4.61
N VAL A 10 -11.48 -11.71 -3.59
CA VAL A 10 -11.26 -10.45 -2.88
C VAL A 10 -9.87 -10.47 -2.25
N PRO A 11 -9.06 -9.41 -2.41
CA PRO A 11 -7.76 -9.33 -1.78
C PRO A 11 -7.85 -9.49 -0.27
N ARG A 12 -6.98 -10.32 0.30
CA ARG A 12 -6.92 -10.48 1.75
C ARG A 12 -6.28 -9.25 2.37
N PHE A 13 -6.78 -8.83 3.52
CA PHE A 13 -6.10 -7.82 4.34
C PHE A 13 -4.76 -8.38 4.86
N GLY A 14 -3.70 -7.58 4.74
CA GLY A 14 -2.36 -7.91 5.21
C GLY A 14 -1.41 -6.73 5.10
N HIS A 15 -0.34 -6.74 5.89
CA HIS A 15 0.75 -5.80 5.72
C HIS A 15 1.64 -6.21 4.55
N ALA A 16 2.06 -5.24 3.74
CA ALA A 16 2.76 -5.43 2.47
C ALA A 16 1.98 -6.28 1.44
N ALA A 17 0.67 -6.46 1.63
CA ALA A 17 -0.18 -7.11 0.64
C ALA A 17 -0.39 -6.16 -0.54
N GLU A 18 -0.28 -6.67 -1.77
CA GLU A 18 -0.55 -5.89 -2.98
C GLU A 18 -1.80 -6.43 -3.69
N ALA A 19 -2.60 -5.52 -4.26
CA ALA A 19 -3.74 -5.88 -5.08
C ALA A 19 -3.95 -4.86 -6.18
N VAL A 20 -4.26 -5.32 -7.39
CA VAL A 20 -4.64 -4.43 -8.49
C VAL A 20 -6.15 -4.24 -8.46
N LEU A 21 -6.60 -2.99 -8.40
CA LEU A 21 -8.01 -2.62 -8.49
C LEU A 21 -8.24 -1.88 -9.81
N GLY A 22 -9.37 -2.14 -10.47
CA GLY A 22 -9.76 -1.37 -11.64
C GLY A 22 -10.31 0.00 -11.23
N ARG A 23 -9.99 1.04 -11.99
CA ARG A 23 -10.60 2.38 -11.80
C ARG A 23 -11.90 2.49 -12.61
N PRO A 24 -12.94 3.16 -12.08
CA PRO A 24 -14.07 3.57 -12.91
C PRO A 24 -13.58 4.45 -14.05
N GLY A 25 -13.89 4.10 -15.29
CA GLY A 25 -13.39 4.81 -16.48
C GLY A 25 -12.12 4.24 -17.11
N GLY A 26 -11.59 3.14 -16.57
CA GLY A 26 -10.47 2.40 -17.15
C GLY A 26 -9.13 2.65 -16.47
N GLY A 27 -8.20 1.73 -16.71
CA GLY A 27 -6.90 1.68 -16.05
C GLY A 27 -6.97 1.08 -14.64
N ASP A 28 -5.78 0.89 -14.08
CA ASP A 28 -5.59 0.17 -12.83
C ASP A 28 -4.98 1.06 -11.75
N VAL A 29 -5.21 0.68 -10.49
CA VAL A 29 -4.50 1.21 -9.33
C VAL A 29 -3.92 0.06 -8.53
N LEU A 30 -2.66 0.17 -8.13
CA LEU A 30 -2.07 -0.72 -7.15
C LEU A 30 -2.49 -0.30 -5.75
N LEU A 31 -3.22 -1.15 -5.05
CA LEU A 31 -3.52 -1.05 -3.63
C LEU A 31 -2.41 -1.75 -2.84
N LEU A 32 -1.78 -1.01 -1.93
CA LEU A 32 -0.81 -1.54 -0.97
C LEU A 32 -1.44 -1.57 0.44
N GLY A 33 -1.40 -2.73 1.07
CA GLY A 33 -1.90 -2.95 2.43
C GLY A 33 -0.84 -2.67 3.49
N SER A 34 -1.23 -2.01 4.58
CA SER A 34 -0.42 -1.92 5.79
C SER A 34 -1.28 -2.17 7.02
N TYR A 35 -0.68 -2.74 8.07
CA TYR A 35 -1.26 -2.63 9.39
C TYR A 35 -1.33 -1.16 9.80
N HIS A 36 -2.36 -0.83 10.59
CA HIS A 36 -2.56 0.51 11.11
C HIS A 36 -1.48 0.86 12.15
N PRO A 37 -0.90 2.07 12.14
CA PRO A 37 0.11 2.51 13.11
C PRO A 37 -0.52 2.89 14.46
N SER A 38 -1.29 1.99 15.07
CA SER A 38 -1.81 2.15 16.43
C SER A 38 -0.74 1.83 17.47
N GLN A 39 -0.89 2.37 18.68
CA GLN A 39 -0.02 2.05 19.81
C GLN A 39 0.07 0.53 20.06
N GLN A 40 -1.05 -0.19 19.98
CA GLN A 40 -1.04 -1.65 20.14
C GLN A 40 -0.11 -2.33 19.12
N ASN A 41 -0.13 -1.90 17.85
CA ASN A 41 0.72 -2.52 16.84
C ASN A 41 2.19 -2.07 16.96
N THR A 42 2.44 -0.80 17.28
CA THR A 42 3.79 -0.25 17.33
C THR A 42 4.53 -0.64 18.62
N PHE A 43 3.86 -0.68 19.76
CA PHE A 43 4.49 -1.05 21.04
C PHE A 43 4.72 -2.55 21.17
N THR A 44 3.87 -3.38 20.55
CA THR A 44 4.07 -4.85 20.52
C THR A 44 5.02 -5.32 19.42
N GLY A 45 5.46 -4.42 18.53
CA GLY A 45 6.28 -4.78 17.38
C GLY A 45 5.52 -5.47 16.23
N ARG A 46 4.19 -5.60 16.31
CA ARG A 46 3.37 -6.10 15.20
C ARG A 46 3.47 -5.23 13.95
N LEU A 47 3.76 -3.94 14.11
CA LEU A 47 4.19 -3.04 13.05
C LEU A 47 5.38 -2.22 13.54
N THR A 48 6.49 -2.27 12.81
CA THR A 48 7.66 -1.42 13.08
C THR A 48 7.69 -0.22 12.15
N THR A 49 8.45 0.82 12.52
CA THR A 49 8.66 1.99 11.66
C THR A 49 9.30 1.61 10.31
N SER A 50 10.26 0.67 10.30
CA SER A 50 10.91 0.22 9.06
C SER A 50 9.94 -0.54 8.14
N MET A 51 9.04 -1.35 8.72
CA MET A 51 7.97 -2.01 7.97
C MET A 51 7.03 -1.01 7.31
N LEU A 52 6.57 0.02 8.06
CA LEU A 52 5.74 1.07 7.50
C LEU A 52 6.47 1.86 6.41
N ALA A 53 7.72 2.23 6.65
CA ALA A 53 8.55 2.93 5.68
C ALA A 53 8.73 2.11 4.39
N ALA A 54 8.91 0.79 4.48
CA ALA A 54 9.03 -0.08 3.31
C ALA A 54 7.79 -0.05 2.41
N VAL A 55 6.58 -0.06 2.99
CA VAL A 55 5.33 0.05 2.21
C VAL A 55 5.21 1.43 1.55
N MET A 56 5.58 2.50 2.25
CA MET A 56 5.54 3.86 1.70
C MET A 56 6.59 4.06 0.60
N HIS A 57 7.79 3.50 0.75
CA HIS A 57 8.81 3.48 -0.29
C HIS A 57 8.31 2.73 -1.52
N ARG A 58 7.72 1.54 -1.34
CA ARG A 58 7.10 0.80 -2.43
C ARG A 58 6.02 1.61 -3.15
N ALA A 59 5.20 2.35 -2.41
CA ALA A 59 4.21 3.25 -2.99
C ALA A 59 4.85 4.36 -3.84
N ALA A 60 5.93 4.98 -3.33
CA ALA A 60 6.66 6.01 -4.06
C ALA A 60 7.33 5.45 -5.33
N ASP A 61 7.91 4.25 -5.26
CA ASP A 61 8.54 3.58 -6.40
C ASP A 61 7.53 3.31 -7.51
N VAL A 62 6.35 2.77 -7.17
CA VAL A 62 5.31 2.44 -8.14
C VAL A 62 4.64 3.70 -8.71
N ALA A 63 4.55 4.76 -7.91
CA ALA A 63 4.01 6.03 -8.36
C ALA A 63 5.03 6.90 -9.12
N ASP A 64 6.27 6.41 -9.30
CA ASP A 64 7.39 7.16 -9.90
C ASP A 64 7.62 8.51 -9.19
N LEU A 65 7.38 8.53 -7.88
CA LEU A 65 7.56 9.70 -7.02
C LEU A 65 8.95 9.76 -6.39
N ARG A 66 9.76 8.71 -6.57
CA ARG A 66 11.20 8.84 -6.39
C ARG A 66 11.72 9.68 -7.53
N GLY A 67 11.95 10.97 -7.28
CA GLY A 67 12.82 11.75 -8.16
C GLY A 67 14.19 11.06 -8.31
N PRO A 68 15.03 11.48 -9.26
CA PRO A 68 16.42 11.03 -9.30
C PRO A 68 17.03 11.32 -7.93
N LEU A 69 17.23 10.26 -7.14
CA LEU A 69 17.92 10.36 -5.88
C LEU A 69 19.41 10.48 -6.24
N ASP A 70 20.04 11.51 -5.68
CA ASP A 70 21.49 11.73 -5.58
C ASP A 70 22.16 12.46 -6.77
N GLU A 71 22.14 13.80 -6.74
CA GLU A 71 23.39 14.61 -6.82
C GLU A 71 23.63 15.29 -5.46
#